data_AF-A0A2U9BWH4-F1
#
_entry.id   AF-A0A2U9BWH4-F1
#
_cell.length_a   1.000
_cell.length_b   1.000
_cell.length_c   1.000
_cell.angle_alpha   90.00
_cell.angle_beta   90.00
_cell.angle_gamma   90.00
#
_symmetry.space_group_name_H-M   'P 1'
#
loop_
_entity.id
_entity.type
_entity.pdbx_description
1 polymer ?
#
loop_
_entity_poly.entity_id
_entity_poly.type
_entity_poly.pdbx_seq_one_letter_code
_entity_poly.pdbx_strand_id
1 'polypeptide(L)'
;MRELEKKLRISEDERDKVIEEFQTAEEKLLTAEEVATKAEADVASLNRRIQLVEEELDRAQERLATALTKLEEAEKAADESERGMKVIENRAMKDEEKMELQEIQLKEAKHIAEEADRKYEEVARKLVIIEGDLERTEERAELSESKCSELEEELKTVTNNLKSLEAQAEKYSQKEDKYEEEIKVLTDKLKEAETRAEFAERSVAKLEKTIDDLEDELYAQKLKYKAISEELDHALNDMTSI
;
A
#
# COMPACT_ATOMS: atom_id res chain seq x y z
N MET A 1 42.89 51.81 -164.56
CA MET A 1 43.54 50.80 -163.71
C MET A 1 43.77 51.30 -162.29
N ARG A 2 44.49 52.42 -162.07
CA ARG A 2 44.78 52.94 -160.70
C ARG A 2 43.57 53.23 -159.78
N GLU A 3 42.41 53.65 -160.32
CA GLU A 3 41.21 53.90 -159.50
C GLU A 3 40.46 52.63 -159.07
N LEU A 4 40.48 51.59 -159.92
CA LEU A 4 39.85 50.29 -159.63
C LEU A 4 40.67 49.52 -158.59
N GLU A 5 42.00 49.58 -158.68
CA GLU A 5 42.91 49.02 -157.66
C GLU A 5 42.74 49.72 -156.31
N LYS A 6 42.48 51.04 -156.29
CA LYS A 6 42.23 51.80 -155.06
C LYS A 6 40.89 51.43 -154.42
N LYS A 7 39.82 51.26 -155.21
CA LYS A 7 38.51 50.81 -154.71
C LYS A 7 38.52 49.35 -154.24
N LEU A 8 39.25 48.48 -154.95
CA LEU A 8 39.44 47.09 -154.53
C LEU A 8 40.17 47.03 -153.19
N ARG A 9 41.25 47.81 -153.03
CA ARG A 9 41.99 47.90 -151.77
C ARG A 9 41.14 48.44 -150.61
N ILE A 10 40.32 49.46 -150.84
CA ILE A 10 39.38 49.97 -149.82
C ILE A 10 38.35 48.91 -149.44
N SER A 11 37.81 48.17 -150.40
CA SER A 11 36.84 47.09 -150.13
C SER A 11 37.48 45.88 -149.44
N GLU A 12 38.75 45.59 -149.72
CA GLU A 12 39.52 44.56 -149.01
C GLU A 12 39.83 45.01 -147.57
N ASP A 13 40.27 46.26 -147.37
CA ASP A 13 40.48 46.84 -146.05
C ASP A 13 39.17 46.87 -145.22
N GLU A 14 38.02 47.18 -145.84
CA GLU A 14 36.70 47.11 -145.20
C GLU A 14 36.27 45.68 -144.88
N ARG A 15 36.48 44.73 -145.81
CA ARG A 15 36.20 43.31 -145.57
C ARG A 15 37.04 42.78 -144.41
N ASP A 16 38.34 43.09 -144.39
CA ASP A 16 39.25 42.63 -143.36
C ASP A 16 38.88 43.23 -142.00
N LYS A 17 38.45 44.50 -141.97
CA LYS A 17 37.90 45.15 -140.77
C LYS A 17 36.61 44.50 -140.27
N VAL A 18 35.67 44.17 -141.16
CA VAL A 18 34.42 43.47 -140.80
C VAL A 18 34.71 42.05 -140.29
N ILE A 19 35.70 41.36 -140.88
CA ILE A 19 36.13 40.03 -140.41
C ILE A 19 36.77 40.13 -139.02
N GLU A 20 37.62 41.12 -138.77
CA GLU A 20 38.26 41.34 -137.48
C GLU A 20 37.23 41.74 -136.39
N GLU A 21 36.26 42.60 -136.75
CA GLU A 21 35.12 42.94 -135.88
C GLU A 21 34.22 41.73 -135.62
N PHE A 22 33.97 40.88 -136.62
CA PHE A 22 33.21 39.64 -136.48
C PHE A 22 33.92 38.64 -135.57
N GLN A 23 35.21 38.41 -135.76
CA GLN A 23 36.03 37.54 -134.90
C GLN A 23 36.05 38.05 -133.46
N THR A 24 36.20 39.36 -133.26
CA THR A 24 36.15 39.98 -131.93
C THR A 24 34.77 39.82 -131.28
N ALA A 25 33.69 39.93 -132.06
CA ALA A 25 32.32 39.73 -131.58
C ALA A 25 32.04 38.24 -131.25
N GLU A 26 32.58 37.32 -132.05
CA GLU A 26 32.47 35.87 -131.84
C GLU A 26 33.25 35.44 -130.59
N GLU A 27 34.46 35.94 -130.38
CA GLU A 27 35.22 35.71 -129.12
C GLU A 27 34.49 36.29 -127.90
N LYS A 28 33.89 37.48 -128.03
CA LYS A 28 33.07 38.09 -126.97
C LYS A 28 31.79 37.28 -126.69
N LEU A 29 31.17 36.72 -127.71
CA LEU A 29 29.99 35.86 -127.57
C LEU A 29 30.37 34.57 -126.85
N LEU A 30 31.45 33.91 -127.28
CA LEU A 30 31.95 32.68 -126.67
C LEU A 30 32.28 32.88 -125.19
N THR A 31 32.99 33.96 -124.86
CA THR A 31 33.32 34.29 -123.46
C THR A 31 32.07 34.63 -122.64
N ALA A 32 31.08 35.30 -123.23
CA ALA A 32 29.79 35.55 -122.56
C ALA A 32 28.99 34.25 -122.31
N GLU A 33 29.00 33.32 -123.26
CA GLU A 33 28.38 31.99 -123.12
C GLU A 33 29.09 31.14 -122.06
N GLU A 34 30.43 31.15 -121.99
CA GLU A 34 31.20 30.51 -120.92
C GLU A 34 30.89 31.09 -119.53
N VAL A 35 30.75 32.42 -119.45
CA VAL A 35 30.37 33.09 -118.19
C VAL A 35 28.93 32.77 -117.80
N ALA A 36 28.00 32.75 -118.76
CA ALA A 36 26.60 32.43 -118.53
C ALA A 36 26.44 30.97 -118.06
N THR A 37 27.08 30.02 -118.75
CA THR A 37 27.05 28.60 -118.37
C THR A 37 27.67 28.36 -116.99
N LYS A 38 28.76 29.08 -116.64
CA LYS A 38 29.33 29.02 -115.29
C LYS A 38 28.39 29.60 -114.22
N ALA A 39 27.75 30.74 -114.50
CA ALA A 39 26.78 31.34 -113.59
C ALA A 39 25.53 30.45 -113.40
N GLU A 40 25.05 29.81 -114.46
CA GLU A 40 23.95 28.83 -114.39
C GLU A 40 24.34 27.61 -113.55
N ALA A 41 25.57 27.12 -113.68
CA ALA A 41 26.09 26.04 -112.85
C ALA A 41 26.20 26.45 -111.36
N ASP A 42 26.66 27.67 -111.08
CA ASP A 42 26.74 28.22 -109.72
C ASP A 42 25.34 28.41 -109.11
N VAL A 43 24.36 28.90 -109.87
CA VAL A 43 22.96 29.03 -109.44
C VAL A 43 22.35 27.65 -109.15
N ALA A 44 22.61 26.65 -110.00
CA ALA A 44 22.15 25.28 -109.76
C ALA A 44 22.77 24.69 -108.48
N SER A 45 24.06 24.93 -108.24
CA SER A 45 24.76 24.51 -107.01
C SER A 45 24.20 25.19 -105.76
N LEU A 46 23.98 26.50 -105.81
CA LEU A 46 23.41 27.27 -104.70
C LEU A 46 21.97 26.85 -104.40
N ASN A 47 21.15 26.60 -105.42
CA ASN A 47 19.79 26.10 -105.22
C ASN A 47 19.79 24.72 -104.53
N ARG A 48 20.71 23.83 -104.92
CA ARG A 48 20.87 22.54 -104.25
C ARG A 48 21.32 22.71 -102.79
N ARG A 49 22.20 23.68 -102.52
CA ARG A 49 22.65 24.00 -101.16
C ARG A 49 21.53 24.60 -100.31
N ILE A 50 20.67 25.44 -100.87
CA ILE A 50 19.49 25.99 -100.20
C ILE A 50 18.56 24.86 -99.75
N GLN A 51 18.21 23.93 -100.64
CA GLN A 51 17.36 22.78 -100.31
C GLN A 51 17.95 21.93 -99.17
N LEU A 52 19.26 21.66 -99.19
CA LEU A 52 19.92 20.90 -98.13
C LEU A 52 19.87 21.63 -96.78
N VAL A 53 20.06 22.94 -96.77
CA VAL A 53 19.99 23.75 -95.54
C VAL A 53 18.56 23.84 -95.01
N GLU A 54 17.56 23.94 -95.90
CA GLU A 54 16.14 23.90 -95.54
C GLU A 54 15.78 22.55 -94.92
N GLU A 55 16.18 21.43 -95.53
CA GLU A 55 15.97 20.10 -94.96
C GLU A 55 16.67 19.90 -93.60
N GLU A 56 17.88 20.44 -93.43
CA GLU A 56 18.58 20.42 -92.14
C GLU A 56 17.87 21.26 -91.08
N LEU A 57 17.35 22.43 -91.48
CA LEU A 57 16.60 23.32 -90.60
C LEU A 57 15.30 22.65 -90.14
N ASP A 58 14.54 22.03 -91.05
CA ASP A 58 13.31 21.31 -90.73
C ASP A 58 13.58 20.15 -89.75
N ARG A 59 14.64 19.36 -89.99
CA ARG A 59 15.05 18.29 -89.05
C ARG A 59 15.48 18.83 -87.70
N ALA A 60 16.16 19.97 -87.65
CA ALA A 60 16.57 20.61 -86.40
C ALA A 60 15.35 21.12 -85.62
N GLN A 61 14.36 21.68 -86.32
CA GLN A 61 13.11 22.15 -85.72
C GLN A 61 12.26 21.00 -85.16
N GLU A 62 12.13 19.88 -85.88
CA GLU A 62 11.42 18.69 -85.36
C GLU A 62 12.09 18.12 -84.10
N ARG A 63 13.43 18.07 -84.09
CA ARG A 63 14.20 17.64 -82.91
C ARG A 63 14.00 18.59 -81.74
N LEU A 64 14.02 19.91 -82.00
CA LEU A 64 13.79 20.93 -80.98
C LEU A 64 12.38 20.81 -80.39
N ALA A 65 11.35 20.66 -81.23
CA ALA A 65 9.97 20.49 -80.79
C ALA A 65 9.82 19.25 -79.89
N THR A 66 10.45 18.14 -80.27
CA THR A 66 10.46 16.91 -79.46
C THR A 66 11.19 17.11 -78.13
N ALA A 67 12.33 17.82 -78.13
CA ALA A 67 13.08 18.11 -76.93
C ALA A 67 12.31 19.02 -75.96
N LEU A 68 11.62 20.04 -76.48
CA LEU A 68 10.76 20.93 -75.69
C LEU A 68 9.59 20.18 -75.06
N THR A 69 8.94 19.29 -75.81
CA THR A 69 7.84 18.46 -75.29
C THR A 69 8.32 17.58 -74.13
N LYS A 70 9.49 16.94 -74.28
CA LYS A 70 10.09 16.14 -73.20
C LYS A 70 10.50 16.96 -71.99
N LEU A 71 10.96 18.20 -72.19
CA LEU A 71 11.31 19.10 -71.11
C LEU A 71 10.06 19.46 -70.30
N GLU A 72 8.96 19.80 -70.97
CA GLU A 72 7.68 20.13 -70.31
C GLU A 72 7.12 18.94 -69.52
N GLU A 73 7.21 17.72 -70.06
CA GLU A 73 6.85 16.49 -69.33
C GLU A 73 7.73 16.27 -68.09
N ALA A 74 9.04 16.51 -68.20
CA ALA A 74 9.98 16.37 -67.10
C ALA A 74 9.77 17.43 -66.00
N GLU A 75 9.50 18.68 -66.38
CA GLU A 75 9.16 19.77 -65.45
C GLU A 75 7.88 19.43 -64.68
N LYS A 76 6.84 18.96 -65.38
CA LYS A 76 5.60 18.55 -64.72
C LYS A 76 5.81 17.38 -63.75
N ALA A 77 6.61 16.39 -64.13
CA ALA A 77 6.94 15.27 -63.24
C ALA A 77 7.76 15.72 -62.00
N ALA A 78 8.66 16.69 -62.17
CA ALA A 78 9.43 17.28 -61.07
C ALA A 78 8.52 18.04 -60.09
N ASP A 79 7.60 18.86 -60.60
CA ASP A 79 6.62 19.59 -59.79
C ASP A 79 5.70 18.64 -58.99
N GLU A 80 5.24 17.56 -59.62
CA GLU A 80 4.44 16.53 -58.94
C GLU A 80 5.24 15.80 -57.85
N SER A 81 6.51 15.52 -58.10
CA SER A 81 7.43 14.92 -57.13
C SER A 81 7.69 15.84 -55.94
N GLU A 82 7.92 17.14 -56.17
CA GLU A 82 8.13 18.13 -55.12
C GLU A 82 6.90 18.27 -54.22
N ARG A 83 5.70 18.29 -54.82
CA ARG A 83 4.44 18.26 -54.06
C ARG A 83 4.33 17.00 -53.21
N GLY A 84 4.66 15.84 -53.77
CA GLY A 84 4.69 14.57 -53.04
C GLY A 84 5.65 14.60 -51.85
N MET A 85 6.87 15.10 -52.05
CA MET A 85 7.88 15.25 -51.01
C MET A 85 7.37 16.13 -49.88
N LYS A 86 6.76 17.28 -50.19
CA LYS A 86 6.23 18.22 -49.20
C LYS A 86 5.09 17.63 -48.36
N VAL A 87 4.24 16.79 -48.96
CA VAL A 87 3.19 16.08 -48.22
C VAL A 87 3.78 15.05 -47.25
N ILE A 88 4.80 14.31 -47.69
CA ILE A 88 5.50 13.32 -46.85
C ILE A 88 6.21 14.00 -45.69
N GLU A 89 6.91 15.11 -45.95
CA GLU A 89 7.59 15.91 -44.93
C GLU A 89 6.61 16.40 -43.85
N ASN A 90 5.48 16.99 -44.26
CA ASN A 90 4.45 17.43 -43.31
C ASN A 90 3.86 16.27 -42.50
N ARG A 91 3.79 15.07 -43.07
CA ARG A 91 3.31 13.88 -42.36
C ARG A 91 4.34 13.40 -41.35
N ALA A 92 5.62 13.35 -41.74
CA ALA A 92 6.72 12.98 -40.87
C ALA A 92 6.81 13.90 -39.65
N MET A 93 6.72 15.22 -39.85
CA MET A 93 6.74 16.18 -38.73
C MET A 93 5.59 15.95 -37.73
N LYS A 94 4.37 15.71 -38.23
CA LYS A 94 3.21 15.43 -37.35
C LYS A 94 3.35 14.11 -36.59
N ASP A 95 3.90 13.10 -37.25
CA ASP A 95 4.14 11.80 -36.62
C ASP A 95 5.24 11.91 -35.55
N GLU A 96 6.27 12.74 -35.78
CA GLU A 96 7.34 13.05 -34.82
C GLU A 96 6.80 13.79 -33.59
N GLU A 97 6.03 14.87 -33.77
CA GLU A 97 5.37 15.59 -32.66
C GLU A 97 4.47 14.67 -31.83
N LYS A 98 3.72 13.77 -32.50
CA LYS A 98 2.87 12.80 -31.81
C LYS A 98 3.68 11.78 -31.04
N MET A 99 4.81 11.33 -31.59
CA MET A 99 5.70 10.37 -30.94
C MET A 99 6.31 10.97 -29.66
N GLU A 100 6.77 12.22 -29.71
CA GLU A 100 7.30 12.93 -28.53
C GLU A 100 6.24 13.06 -27.43
N LEU A 101 5.01 13.44 -27.79
CA LEU A 101 3.91 13.54 -26.84
C LEU A 101 3.60 12.18 -26.17
N GLN A 102 3.57 11.10 -26.98
CA GLN A 102 3.35 9.76 -26.47
C GLN A 102 4.49 9.27 -25.58
N GLU A 103 5.74 9.66 -25.86
CA GLU A 103 6.89 9.32 -25.03
C GLU A 103 6.82 10.00 -23.65
N ILE A 104 6.39 11.26 -23.61
CA ILE A 104 6.16 11.98 -22.34
C ILE A 104 5.06 11.31 -21.53
N GLN A 105 3.92 11.01 -22.16
CA GLN A 105 2.80 10.33 -21.51
C GLN A 105 3.21 8.94 -20.99
N LEU A 106 4.02 8.20 -21.75
CA LEU A 106 4.55 6.90 -21.32
C LEU A 106 5.45 7.03 -20.10
N LYS A 107 6.33 8.04 -20.06
CA LYS A 107 7.20 8.30 -18.89
C LYS A 107 6.37 8.64 -17.66
N GLU A 108 5.35 9.49 -17.80
CA GLU A 108 4.46 9.85 -16.70
C GLU A 108 3.68 8.64 -16.18
N ALA A 109 3.09 7.84 -17.09
CA ALA A 109 2.37 6.63 -16.72
C ALA A 109 3.27 5.61 -15.98
N LYS A 110 4.52 5.45 -16.41
CA LYS A 110 5.50 4.60 -15.71
C LYS A 110 5.81 5.13 -14.31
N HIS A 111 6.03 6.43 -14.17
CA HIS A 111 6.30 7.01 -12.85
C HIS A 111 5.12 6.84 -11.88
N ILE A 112 3.89 7.02 -12.38
CA ILE A 112 2.67 6.80 -11.57
C ILE A 112 2.57 5.33 -11.15
N ALA A 113 2.83 4.38 -12.04
CA ALA A 113 2.82 2.95 -11.72
C ALA A 113 3.88 2.61 -10.67
N GLU A 114 5.11 3.09 -10.82
CA GLU A 114 6.18 2.86 -9.84
C GLU A 114 5.87 3.48 -8.47
N GLU A 115 5.26 4.66 -8.43
CA GLU A 115 4.84 5.28 -7.16
C GLU A 115 3.72 4.51 -6.48
N ALA A 116 2.76 3.98 -7.27
CA ALA A 116 1.72 3.11 -6.77
C ALA A 116 2.30 1.82 -6.19
N ASP A 117 3.22 1.16 -6.91
CA ASP A 117 3.88 -0.07 -6.43
C ASP A 117 4.64 0.16 -5.13
N ARG A 118 5.38 1.28 -5.01
CA ARG A 118 6.06 1.64 -3.74
C ARG A 118 5.08 1.82 -2.58
N LYS A 119 3.94 2.49 -2.82
CA LYS A 119 2.89 2.65 -1.80
C LYS A 119 2.27 1.32 -1.42
N TYR A 120 2.01 0.44 -2.39
CA TYR A 120 1.50 -0.91 -2.15
C TYR A 120 2.47 -1.73 -1.28
N GLU A 121 3.77 -1.72 -1.58
CA GLU A 121 4.77 -2.41 -0.78
C GLU A 121 4.89 -1.87 0.65
N GLU A 122 4.75 -0.55 0.85
CA GLU A 122 4.75 0.04 2.18
C GLU A 122 3.54 -0.40 2.99
N VAL A 123 2.35 -0.36 2.39
CA VAL A 123 1.10 -0.81 3.04
C VAL A 123 1.17 -2.30 3.36
N ALA A 124 1.64 -3.13 2.42
CA ALA A 124 1.79 -4.57 2.63
C ALA A 124 2.74 -4.88 3.80
N ARG A 125 3.87 -4.17 3.89
CA ARG A 125 4.80 -4.32 5.04
C ARG A 125 4.16 -3.92 6.37
N LYS A 126 3.41 -2.82 6.41
CA LYS A 126 2.69 -2.39 7.62
C LYS A 126 1.62 -3.39 8.03
N LEU A 127 0.91 -3.97 7.06
CA LEU A 127 -0.12 -4.98 7.30
C LEU A 127 0.46 -6.18 8.06
N VAL A 128 1.58 -6.73 7.58
CA VAL A 128 2.24 -7.90 8.21
C VAL A 128 2.65 -7.61 9.67
N ILE A 129 3.13 -6.39 9.96
CA ILE A 129 3.48 -6.00 11.33
C ILE A 129 2.23 -5.97 12.22
N ILE A 130 1.15 -5.35 11.74
CA ILE A 130 -0.11 -5.24 12.49
C ILE A 130 -0.75 -6.62 12.70
N GLU A 131 -0.71 -7.50 11.71
CA GLU A 131 -1.19 -8.88 11.83
C GLU A 131 -0.41 -9.63 12.92
N GLY A 132 0.92 -9.49 12.97
CA GLY A 132 1.73 -10.10 14.01
C GLY A 132 1.50 -9.48 15.41
N ASP A 133 1.21 -8.18 15.51
CA ASP A 133 0.86 -7.54 16.78
C ASP A 133 -0.55 -7.93 17.26
N LEU A 134 -1.47 -8.14 16.33
CA LEU A 134 -2.82 -8.65 16.60
C LEU A 134 -2.75 -10.06 17.19
N GLU A 135 -2.04 -10.98 16.54
CA GLU A 135 -1.88 -12.37 17.00
C GLU A 135 -1.33 -12.43 18.43
N ARG A 136 -0.27 -11.65 18.74
CA ARG A 136 0.27 -11.55 20.11
C ARG A 136 -0.72 -10.99 21.11
N THR A 137 -1.56 -10.05 20.68
CA THR A 137 -2.57 -9.43 21.55
C THR A 137 -3.70 -10.41 21.84
N GLU A 138 -4.12 -11.19 20.85
CA GLU A 138 -5.11 -12.26 20.98
C GLU A 138 -4.62 -13.36 21.92
N GLU A 139 -3.39 -13.89 21.74
CA GLU A 139 -2.80 -14.87 22.65
C GLU A 139 -2.77 -14.38 24.11
N ARG A 140 -2.43 -13.11 24.32
CA ARG A 140 -2.41 -12.50 25.66
C ARG A 140 -3.81 -12.35 26.24
N ALA A 141 -4.80 -12.01 25.41
CA ALA A 141 -6.19 -11.90 25.84
C ALA A 141 -6.73 -13.27 26.27
N GLU A 142 -6.50 -14.32 25.48
CA GLU A 142 -6.90 -15.69 25.81
C GLU A 142 -6.29 -16.17 27.14
N LEU A 143 -4.99 -15.91 27.35
CA LEU A 143 -4.32 -16.24 28.62
C LEU A 143 -4.95 -15.50 29.80
N SER A 144 -5.28 -14.22 29.61
CA SER A 144 -5.92 -13.40 30.65
C SER A 144 -7.35 -13.87 30.96
N GLU A 145 -8.12 -14.26 29.95
CA GLU A 145 -9.47 -14.81 30.12
C GLU A 145 -9.44 -16.13 30.87
N SER A 146 -8.53 -17.03 30.49
CA SER A 146 -8.30 -18.29 31.22
C SER A 146 -7.99 -18.02 32.69
N LYS A 147 -7.08 -17.06 32.96
CA LYS A 147 -6.73 -16.74 34.35
C LYS A 147 -7.89 -16.12 35.14
N CYS A 148 -8.72 -15.30 34.47
CA CYS A 148 -9.91 -14.73 35.08
C CYS A 148 -10.90 -15.85 35.46
N SER A 149 -11.13 -16.81 34.57
CA SER A 149 -12.00 -17.96 34.83
C SER A 149 -11.51 -18.80 36.01
N GLU A 150 -10.20 -19.08 36.10
CA GLU A 150 -9.62 -19.81 37.25
C GLU A 150 -9.88 -19.07 38.58
N LEU A 151 -9.64 -17.74 38.61
CA LEU A 151 -9.83 -16.93 39.80
C LEU A 151 -11.30 -16.83 40.21
N GLU A 152 -12.23 -16.79 39.25
CA GLU A 152 -13.66 -16.82 39.53
C GLU A 152 -14.09 -18.15 40.19
N GLU A 153 -13.55 -19.28 39.73
CA GLU A 153 -13.81 -20.59 40.35
C GLU A 153 -13.23 -20.69 41.77
N GLU A 154 -12.01 -20.21 41.98
CA GLU A 154 -11.38 -20.14 43.30
C GLU A 154 -12.20 -19.26 44.24
N LEU A 155 -12.62 -18.07 43.79
CA LEU A 155 -13.43 -17.16 44.57
C LEU A 155 -14.76 -17.79 45.00
N LYS A 156 -15.42 -18.53 44.09
CA LYS A 156 -16.65 -19.25 44.40
C LYS A 156 -16.42 -20.31 45.48
N THR A 157 -15.30 -21.03 45.40
CA THR A 157 -14.92 -22.05 46.38
C THR A 157 -14.64 -21.43 47.76
N VAL A 158 -13.86 -20.35 47.80
CA VAL A 158 -13.56 -19.62 49.04
C VAL A 158 -14.82 -19.04 49.67
N THR A 159 -15.72 -18.46 48.85
CA THR A 159 -17.00 -17.90 49.32
C THR A 159 -17.87 -18.99 49.96
N ASN A 160 -17.93 -20.18 49.38
CA ASN A 160 -18.67 -21.30 49.96
C ASN A 160 -18.07 -21.78 51.29
N ASN A 161 -16.73 -21.85 51.37
CA ASN A 161 -16.04 -22.22 52.60
C ASN A 161 -16.26 -21.19 53.71
N LEU A 162 -16.21 -19.90 53.38
CA LEU A 162 -16.47 -18.82 54.33
C LEU A 162 -17.87 -18.93 54.93
N LYS A 163 -18.91 -19.12 54.10
CA LYS A 163 -20.30 -19.32 54.58
C LYS A 163 -20.42 -20.50 55.55
N SER A 164 -19.70 -21.60 55.29
CA SER A 164 -19.69 -22.77 56.18
C SER A 164 -19.02 -22.45 57.52
N LEU A 165 -17.91 -21.70 57.51
CA LEU A 165 -17.21 -21.26 58.71
C LEU A 165 -18.03 -20.26 59.53
N GLU A 166 -18.69 -19.31 58.87
CA GLU A 166 -19.61 -18.36 59.52
C GLU A 166 -20.74 -19.10 60.25
N ALA A 167 -21.37 -20.07 59.59
CA ALA A 167 -22.42 -20.90 60.22
C ALA A 167 -21.89 -21.75 61.38
N GLN A 168 -20.63 -22.18 61.34
CA GLN A 168 -20.00 -22.88 62.46
C GLN A 168 -19.68 -21.94 63.62
N ALA A 169 -19.16 -20.75 63.33
CA ALA A 169 -18.87 -19.73 64.33
C ALA A 169 -20.14 -19.32 65.09
N GLU A 170 -21.26 -19.12 64.39
CA GLU A 170 -22.55 -18.81 65.01
C GLU A 170 -23.04 -19.95 65.93
N LYS A 171 -22.88 -21.21 65.50
CA LYS A 171 -23.20 -22.38 66.34
C LYS A 171 -22.34 -22.47 67.59
N TYR A 172 -21.05 -22.15 67.49
CA TYR A 172 -20.15 -22.15 68.65
C TYR A 172 -20.47 -21.02 69.62
N SER A 173 -20.77 -19.82 69.12
CA SER A 173 -21.22 -18.70 69.95
C SER A 173 -22.51 -19.04 70.70
N GLN A 174 -23.52 -19.63 70.05
CA GLN A 174 -24.74 -20.07 70.74
C GLN A 174 -24.49 -21.16 71.81
N LYS A 175 -23.47 -22.01 71.62
CA LYS A 175 -23.08 -23.00 72.63
C LYS A 175 -22.37 -22.34 73.81
N GLU A 176 -21.51 -21.37 73.53
CA GLU A 176 -20.82 -20.57 74.54
C GLU A 176 -21.83 -19.86 75.45
N ASP A 177 -22.82 -19.16 74.87
CA ASP A 177 -23.89 -18.50 75.64
C ASP A 177 -24.64 -19.48 76.58
N LYS A 178 -24.95 -20.68 76.09
CA LYS A 178 -25.63 -21.71 76.91
C LYS A 178 -24.75 -22.21 78.04
N TYR A 179 -23.47 -22.46 77.77
CA TYR A 179 -22.54 -22.89 78.81
C TYR A 179 -22.29 -21.79 79.84
N GLU A 180 -22.24 -20.52 79.43
CA GLU A 180 -22.17 -19.39 80.37
C GLU A 180 -23.40 -19.34 81.28
N GLU A 181 -24.60 -19.53 80.74
CA GLU A 181 -25.84 -19.57 81.53
C GLU A 181 -25.87 -20.77 82.50
N GLU A 182 -25.49 -21.96 82.04
CA GLU A 182 -25.39 -23.17 82.87
C GLU A 182 -24.37 -22.98 84.01
N ILE A 183 -23.18 -22.43 83.70
CA ILE A 183 -22.15 -22.12 84.69
C ILE A 183 -22.70 -21.15 85.73
N LYS A 184 -23.42 -20.11 85.32
CA LYS A 184 -24.03 -19.15 86.25
C LYS A 184 -25.04 -19.83 87.18
N VAL A 185 -25.96 -20.63 86.64
CA VAL A 185 -26.95 -21.37 87.43
C VAL A 185 -26.29 -22.35 88.40
N LEU A 186 -25.28 -23.08 87.96
CA LEU A 186 -24.53 -24.01 88.81
C LEU A 186 -23.75 -23.26 89.91
N THR A 187 -23.19 -22.09 89.59
CA THR A 187 -22.49 -21.23 90.55
C THR A 187 -23.45 -20.71 91.62
N ASP A 188 -24.67 -20.28 91.24
CA ASP A 188 -25.67 -19.81 92.19
C ASP A 188 -26.17 -20.96 93.09
N LYS A 189 -26.42 -22.15 92.53
CA LYS A 189 -26.76 -23.36 93.31
C LYS A 189 -25.64 -23.77 94.27
N LEU A 190 -24.39 -23.66 93.84
CA LEU A 190 -23.24 -23.94 94.70
C LEU A 190 -23.24 -23.01 95.91
N LYS A 191 -23.40 -21.70 95.69
CA LYS A 191 -23.47 -20.70 96.78
C LYS A 191 -24.62 -20.96 97.75
N GLU A 192 -25.80 -21.33 97.24
CA GLU A 192 -26.94 -21.69 98.10
C GLU A 192 -26.65 -22.95 98.93
N ALA A 193 -26.04 -23.97 98.32
CA ALA A 193 -25.65 -25.19 99.00
C ALA A 193 -24.58 -24.93 100.07
N GLU A 194 -23.57 -24.11 99.76
CA GLU A 194 -22.54 -23.66 100.70
C GLU A 194 -23.16 -22.92 101.88
N THR A 195 -24.03 -21.94 101.64
CA THR A 195 -24.72 -21.18 102.70
C THR A 195 -25.56 -22.10 103.60
N ARG A 196 -26.24 -23.09 103.00
CA ARG A 196 -27.03 -24.08 103.73
C ARG A 196 -26.15 -25.02 104.56
N ALA A 197 -25.02 -25.46 104.01
CA ALA A 197 -24.05 -26.28 104.72
C ALA A 197 -23.47 -25.53 105.93
N GLU A 198 -23.05 -24.27 105.74
CA GLU A 198 -22.58 -23.41 106.84
C GLU A 198 -23.63 -23.24 107.95
N PHE A 199 -24.91 -23.07 107.59
CA PHE A 199 -25.99 -22.97 108.57
C PHE A 199 -26.21 -24.29 109.33
N ALA A 200 -26.14 -25.42 108.64
CA ALA A 200 -26.23 -26.74 109.25
C ALA A 200 -25.06 -26.98 110.20
N GLU A 201 -23.83 -26.66 109.80
CA GLU A 201 -22.62 -26.76 110.64
C GLU A 201 -22.75 -25.90 111.91
N ARG A 202 -23.22 -24.66 111.80
CA ARG A 202 -23.50 -23.80 112.97
C ARG A 202 -24.57 -24.40 113.89
N SER A 203 -25.60 -25.02 113.32
CA SER A 203 -26.68 -25.65 114.08
C SER A 203 -26.17 -26.89 114.82
N VAL A 204 -25.33 -27.70 114.18
CA VAL A 204 -24.66 -28.85 114.79
C VAL A 204 -23.78 -28.38 115.95
N ALA A 205 -22.90 -27.41 115.75
CA ALA A 205 -22.04 -26.88 116.81
C ALA A 205 -22.84 -26.34 118.02
N LYS A 206 -24.02 -25.73 117.78
CA LYS A 206 -24.91 -25.28 118.85
C LYS A 206 -25.56 -26.44 119.61
N LEU A 207 -26.00 -27.47 118.89
CA LEU A 207 -26.59 -28.67 119.49
C LEU A 207 -25.55 -29.46 120.28
N GLU A 208 -24.33 -29.61 119.76
CA GLU A 208 -23.19 -30.23 120.45
C GLU A 208 -22.92 -29.52 121.77
N LYS A 209 -22.82 -28.18 121.77
CA LYS A 209 -22.68 -27.41 123.02
C LYS A 209 -23.83 -27.67 124.01
N THR A 210 -25.06 -27.76 123.51
CA THR A 210 -26.23 -28.03 124.37
C THR A 210 -26.19 -29.45 124.94
N ILE A 211 -25.67 -30.42 124.17
CA ILE A 211 -25.43 -31.78 124.65
C ILE A 211 -24.38 -31.76 125.76
N ASP A 212 -23.23 -31.10 125.55
CA ASP A 212 -22.18 -30.98 126.57
C ASP A 212 -22.74 -30.36 127.87
N ASP A 213 -23.47 -29.24 127.77
CA ASP A 213 -24.10 -28.57 128.92
C ASP A 213 -25.08 -29.51 129.67
N LEU A 214 -25.88 -30.30 128.93
CA LEU A 214 -26.82 -31.28 129.50
C LEU A 214 -26.11 -32.50 130.11
N GLU A 215 -25.01 -32.96 129.52
CA GLU A 215 -24.19 -34.05 130.04
C GLU A 215 -23.52 -33.66 131.36
N ASP A 216 -23.02 -32.42 131.46
CA ASP A 216 -22.48 -31.84 132.69
C ASP A 216 -23.55 -31.74 133.78
N GLU A 217 -24.75 -31.24 133.44
CA GLU A 217 -25.88 -31.20 134.38
C GLU A 217 -26.28 -32.62 134.85
N LEU A 218 -26.33 -33.59 133.94
CA LEU A 218 -26.65 -34.98 134.26
C LEU A 218 -25.60 -35.58 135.19
N TYR A 219 -24.32 -35.33 134.95
CA TYR A 219 -23.23 -35.79 135.80
C TYR A 219 -23.32 -35.17 137.21
N ALA A 220 -23.56 -33.86 137.28
CA ALA A 220 -23.76 -33.16 138.55
C ALA A 220 -24.97 -33.74 139.33
N GLN A 221 -26.08 -34.04 138.66
CA GLN A 221 -27.24 -34.69 139.27
C GLN A 221 -26.93 -36.12 139.74
N LYS A 222 -26.17 -36.91 138.97
CA LYS A 222 -25.72 -38.24 139.39
C LYS A 222 -24.84 -38.19 140.64
N LEU A 223 -23.92 -37.23 140.73
CA LEU A 223 -23.09 -37.03 141.92
C LEU A 223 -23.93 -36.66 143.14
N LYS A 224 -24.90 -35.73 142.99
CA LYS A 224 -25.85 -35.39 144.05
C LYS A 224 -26.65 -36.60 144.52
N TYR A 225 -27.18 -37.38 143.58
CA TYR A 225 -27.93 -38.60 143.91
C TYR A 225 -27.05 -39.61 144.67
N LYS A 226 -25.80 -39.78 144.23
CA LYS A 226 -24.85 -40.68 144.89
C LYS A 226 -24.53 -40.20 146.32
N ALA A 227 -24.28 -38.90 146.50
CA ALA A 227 -24.04 -38.32 147.83
C ALA A 227 -25.25 -38.53 148.76
N ILE A 228 -26.47 -38.28 148.28
CA ILE A 228 -27.71 -38.54 149.03
C ILE A 228 -27.85 -40.03 149.36
N SER A 229 -27.51 -40.92 148.43
CA SER A 229 -27.53 -42.37 148.66
C SER A 229 -26.51 -42.81 149.69
N GLU A 230 -25.29 -42.25 149.68
CA GLU A 230 -24.26 -42.52 150.68
C GLU A 230 -24.64 -41.98 152.07
N GLU A 231 -25.26 -40.79 152.14
CA GLU A 231 -25.85 -40.25 153.38
C GLU A 231 -26.97 -41.16 153.92
N LEU A 232 -27.81 -41.70 153.02
CA LEU A 232 -28.86 -42.64 153.38
C LEU A 232 -28.29 -43.97 153.90
N ASP A 233 -27.25 -44.51 153.26
CA ASP A 233 -26.57 -45.72 153.69
C ASP A 233 -25.84 -45.52 155.03
N HIS A 234 -25.25 -44.34 155.26
CA HIS A 234 -24.70 -43.97 156.56
C HIS A 234 -25.79 -43.91 157.65
N ALA A 235 -26.90 -43.23 157.37
CA ALA A 235 -28.04 -43.16 158.31
C ALA A 235 -28.65 -44.55 158.60
N LEU A 236 -28.69 -45.44 157.60
CA LEU A 236 -29.15 -46.81 157.76
C LEU A 236 -28.17 -47.66 158.59
N ASN A 237 -26.86 -47.50 158.40
CA ASN A 237 -25.83 -48.19 159.17
C ASN A 237 -25.74 -47.71 160.63
N ASP A 238 -25.98 -46.42 160.87
CA ASP A 238 -26.09 -45.86 162.22
C ASP A 238 -27.32 -46.40 162.97
N MET A 239 -28.41 -46.75 162.25
CA MET A 239 -29.58 -47.41 162.85
C MET A 239 -29.37 -48.91 163.12
N THR A 240 -28.47 -49.60 162.39
CA THR A 240 -28.19 -51.04 162.58
C THR A 240 -27.02 -51.33 163.54
N SER A 241 -26.30 -50.31 164.01
CA SER A 241 -25.22 -50.44 165.01
C SER A 241 -25.62 -50.10 166.45
N ILE A 242 -26.92 -50.14 166.77
CA ILE A 242 -27.51 -50.08 168.13
C ILE A 242 -28.17 -51.42 168.44
#